data_AF-A0A026VS26-F1
#
_entry.id   AF-A0A026VS26-F1
#
_cell.length_a   1.000
_cell.length_b   1.000
_cell.length_c   1.000
_cell.angle_alpha   90.00
_cell.angle_beta   90.00
_cell.angle_gamma   90.00
#
_symmetry.space_group_name_H-M   'P 1'
#
loop_
_entity.id
_entity.type
_entity.pdbx_description
1 polymer ?
#
loop_
_entity_poly.entity_id
_entity_poly.type
_entity_poly.pdbx_seq_one_letter_code
_entity_poly.pdbx_strand_id
1 'polypeptide(L)'
;QYQFSLNVWVGIIGDCLIGPHFLPLRLNGGSYCQFLEEKLPILLEDVPLHIRHQMWFMHDKAPAQFSLNVRQHLNAVYPNCWIGRRGPQL
;
A
#
# COMPACT_ATOMS: atom_id res chain seq x y z
N GLN A 1 17.82 23.35 -16.79
CA GLN A 1 16.64 22.46 -16.74
C GLN A 1 16.78 21.61 -15.48
N TYR A 2 15.82 21.65 -14.56
CA TYR A 2 15.86 20.86 -13.31
C TYR A 2 14.87 19.71 -13.43
N GLN A 3 15.32 18.48 -13.19
CA GLN A 3 14.47 17.31 -13.21
C GLN A 3 13.91 17.11 -11.81
N PHE A 4 12.60 17.16 -11.64
CA PHE A 4 11.94 16.76 -10.40
C PHE A 4 11.25 15.41 -10.60
N SER A 5 11.08 14.69 -9.50
CA SER A 5 10.39 13.40 -9.47
C SER A 5 9.45 13.38 -8.28
N LEU A 6 8.26 12.81 -8.49
CA LEU A 6 7.25 12.62 -7.46
C LEU A 6 7.00 11.13 -7.28
N ASN A 7 6.83 10.70 -6.04
CA ASN A 7 6.36 9.37 -5.71
C ASN A 7 4.85 9.45 -5.52
N VAL A 8 4.10 8.64 -6.26
CA VAL A 8 2.64 8.63 -6.18
C VAL A 8 2.17 7.20 -5.94
N TRP A 9 1.24 7.03 -5.01
CA TRP A 9 0.50 5.80 -4.80
C TRP A 9 -0.90 5.94 -5.39
N VAL A 10 -1.36 4.91 -6.09
CA VAL A 10 -2.72 4.77 -6.61
C VAL A 10 -3.14 3.32 -6.41
N GLY A 11 -4.34 3.11 -5.88
CA GLY A 11 -4.96 1.79 -5.74
C GLY A 11 -6.09 1.60 -6.74
N ILE A 12 -6.33 0.35 -7.15
CA ILE A 12 -7.49 -0.02 -7.96
C ILE A 12 -8.22 -1.13 -7.20
N ILE A 13 -9.53 -0.97 -6.98
CA ILE A 13 -10.40 -1.97 -6.36
C ILE A 13 -11.63 -2.13 -7.24
N GLY A 14 -11.73 -3.25 -7.97
CA GLY A 14 -12.78 -3.43 -8.97
C GLY A 14 -12.70 -2.36 -10.06
N ASP A 15 -13.77 -1.59 -10.22
CA ASP A 15 -13.88 -0.43 -11.11
C ASP A 15 -13.57 0.92 -10.40
N CYS A 16 -13.26 0.90 -9.11
CA CYS A 16 -12.92 2.09 -8.34
C CYS A 16 -11.42 2.36 -8.33
N LEU A 17 -11.05 3.62 -8.60
CA LEU A 17 -9.70 4.14 -8.40
C LEU A 17 -9.60 4.80 -7.03
N ILE A 18 -8.57 4.45 -6.25
CA ILE A 18 -8.30 5.00 -4.92
C ILE A 18 -7.02 5.85 -4.99
N GLY A 19 -7.07 7.08 -4.47
CA GLY A 19 -5.97 8.05 -4.57
C GLY A 19 -6.20 9.06 -5.72
N PRO A 20 -5.14 9.68 -6.27
CA PRO A 20 -3.71 9.50 -5.96
C PRO A 20 -3.32 10.02 -4.58
N HIS A 21 -2.30 9.40 -3.97
CA HIS A 21 -1.64 9.91 -2.77
C HIS A 21 -0.17 10.20 -3.05
N PHE A 22 0.28 11.42 -2.76
CA PHE A 22 1.67 11.80 -2.94
C PHE A 22 2.51 11.31 -1.76
N LEU A 23 3.44 10.41 -2.05
CA LEU A 23 4.39 9.89 -1.08
C LEU A 23 5.59 10.85 -0.96
N PRO A 24 6.33 10.81 0.17
CA PRO A 24 7.57 11.57 0.32
C PRO A 24 8.56 11.28 -0.82
N LEU A 25 9.31 12.31 -1.28
CA LEU A 25 10.33 12.14 -2.32
C LEU A 25 11.37 11.06 -1.96
N ARG A 26 11.72 10.96 -0.68
CA ARG A 26 12.58 9.89 -0.15
C ARG A 26 11.72 8.83 0.54
N LEU A 27 11.17 7.92 -0.27
CA LEU A 27 10.38 6.80 0.24
C LEU A 27 11.30 5.72 0.82
N ASN A 28 11.03 5.32 2.06
CA ASN A 28 11.70 4.20 2.73
C ASN A 28 10.67 3.31 3.42
N GLY A 29 11.11 2.20 4.01
CA GLY A 29 10.21 1.25 4.68
C GLY A 29 9.42 1.81 5.84
N GLY A 30 9.98 2.76 6.60
CA GLY A 30 9.29 3.44 7.69
C GLY A 30 8.18 4.34 7.16
N SER A 31 8.51 5.24 6.22
CA SER A 31 7.54 6.18 5.66
C SER A 31 6.45 5.48 4.84
N TYR A 32 6.76 4.36 4.20
CA TYR A 32 5.75 3.55 3.53
C TYR A 32 4.83 2.83 4.53
N CYS A 33 5.37 2.27 5.61
CA CYS A 33 4.55 1.64 6.66
C CYS A 33 3.61 2.64 7.32
N GLN A 34 4.10 3.84 7.64
CA GLN A 34 3.27 4.92 8.18
C GLN A 34 2.13 5.29 7.21
N PHE A 35 2.42 5.36 5.90
CA PHE A 35 1.37 5.56 4.90
C PHE A 35 0.29 4.46 4.95
N LEU A 36 0.69 3.18 5.05
CA LEU A 36 -0.25 2.06 5.16
C LEU A 36 -1.09 2.12 6.44
N GLU A 37 -0.50 2.55 7.54
CA GLU A 37 -1.16 2.62 8.85
C GLU A 37 -2.11 3.81 8.98
N GLU A 38 -1.69 4.98 8.53
CA GLU A 38 -2.36 6.24 8.87
C GLU A 38 -3.17 6.83 7.72
N LYS A 39 -2.78 6.56 6.46
CA LYS A 39 -3.36 7.24 5.30
C LYS A 39 -4.21 6.31 4.45
N LEU A 40 -3.72 5.09 4.21
CA LEU A 40 -4.45 4.10 3.40
C LEU A 40 -5.87 3.82 3.95
N PRO A 41 -6.11 3.67 5.27
CA PRO A 41 -7.46 3.40 5.77
C PRO A 41 -8.45 4.54 5.48
N ILE A 42 -7.98 5.78 5.51
CA ILE A 42 -8.77 6.98 5.19
C ILE A 42 -9.12 6.98 3.70
N LEU A 43 -8.15 6.66 2.83
CA LEU A 43 -8.41 6.55 1.38
C LEU A 43 -9.41 5.44 1.03
N LEU A 44 -9.61 4.48 1.92
CA LEU A 44 -10.52 3.35 1.75
C LEU A 44 -11.85 3.54 2.49
N GLU A 45 -12.11 4.70 3.09
CA GLU A 45 -13.31 4.93 3.90
C GLU A 45 -14.61 4.77 3.09
N ASP A 46 -14.59 5.26 1.84
CA ASP A 46 -15.71 5.15 0.89
C ASP A 46 -15.87 3.74 0.29
N VAL A 47 -14.89 2.86 0.49
CA VAL A 47 -14.99 1.47 0.04
C VAL A 47 -15.90 0.71 1.02
N PRO A 48 -16.94 0.01 0.55
CA PRO A 48 -17.80 -0.77 1.44
C PRO A 48 -17.00 -1.75 2.31
N LEU A 49 -17.35 -1.85 3.59
CA LEU A 49 -16.61 -2.64 4.57
C LEU A 49 -16.44 -4.11 4.17
N HIS A 50 -17.48 -4.71 3.55
CA HIS A 50 -17.43 -6.08 3.07
C HIS A 50 -16.36 -6.29 1.97
N ILE A 51 -16.17 -5.30 1.09
CA ILE A 51 -15.10 -5.32 0.07
C ILE A 51 -13.74 -5.18 0.76
N ARG A 52 -13.59 -4.26 1.72
CA ARG A 52 -12.34 -4.08 2.47
C ARG A 52 -11.90 -5.34 3.21
N HIS A 53 -12.82 -6.14 3.75
CA HIS A 53 -12.49 -7.38 4.43
C HIS A 53 -12.10 -8.54 3.50
N GLN A 54 -12.52 -8.48 2.23
CA GLN A 54 -12.28 -9.54 1.26
C GLN A 54 -11.19 -9.18 0.23
N MET A 55 -10.73 -7.93 0.22
CA MET A 55 -9.77 -7.46 -0.77
C MET A 55 -8.39 -8.09 -0.58
N TRP A 56 -7.69 -8.25 -1.70
CA TRP A 56 -6.29 -8.63 -1.74
C TRP A 56 -5.43 -7.39 -1.91
N PHE A 57 -4.45 -7.21 -1.03
CA PHE A 57 -3.48 -6.11 -1.16
C PHE A 57 -2.30 -6.55 -2.03
N MET A 58 -2.15 -5.94 -3.22
CA MET A 58 -1.04 -6.23 -4.12
C MET A 58 -0.13 -5.02 -4.26
N HIS A 59 1.19 -5.20 -4.12
CA HIS A 59 2.18 -4.15 -4.36
C HIS A 59 3.47 -4.72 -5.00
N ASP A 60 4.21 -3.85 -5.68
CA ASP A 60 5.40 -4.24 -6.43
C ASP A 60 6.68 -4.25 -5.55
N LYS A 61 7.83 -4.53 -6.15
CA LYS A 61 9.10 -4.85 -5.49
C LYS A 61 9.97 -3.64 -5.16
N ALA A 62 9.39 -2.45 -4.98
CA ALA A 62 10.20 -1.28 -4.63
C ALA A 62 10.91 -1.51 -3.27
N PRO A 63 12.17 -1.07 -3.08
CA PRO A 63 12.93 -1.36 -1.87
C PRO A 63 12.25 -0.93 -0.56
N ALA A 64 11.54 0.21 -0.60
CA ALA A 64 10.75 0.72 0.53
C ALA A 64 9.54 -0.17 0.87
N GLN A 65 9.01 -0.91 -0.09
CA GLN A 65 7.84 -1.75 0.07
C GLN A 65 8.21 -3.12 0.68
N PHE A 66 9.50 -3.44 0.82
CA PHE A 66 10.00 -4.76 1.22
C PHE A 66 10.43 -4.86 2.69
N SER A 67 10.42 -3.75 3.43
CA SER A 67 10.92 -3.71 4.80
C SER A 67 10.12 -4.63 5.74
N LEU A 68 10.77 -5.08 6.82
CA LEU A 68 10.16 -6.01 7.76
C LEU A 68 8.88 -5.46 8.40
N ASN A 69 8.88 -4.19 8.79
CA ASN A 69 7.72 -3.51 9.36
C ASN A 69 6.51 -3.51 8.40
N VAL A 70 6.72 -3.24 7.12
CA VAL A 70 5.67 -3.26 6.09
C VAL A 70 5.07 -4.67 5.98
N ARG A 71 5.91 -5.71 5.95
CA ARG A 71 5.42 -7.10 5.89
C ARG A 71 4.67 -7.50 7.16
N GLN A 72 5.14 -7.10 8.34
CA GLN A 72 4.45 -7.35 9.61
C GLN A 72 3.08 -6.65 9.64
N HIS A 73 3.03 -5.40 9.19
CA HIS A 73 1.79 -4.65 9.06
C HIS A 73 0.81 -5.34 8.11
N LEU A 74 1.25 -5.70 6.90
CA LEU A 74 0.40 -6.38 5.91
C LEU A 74 -0.08 -7.76 6.40
N ASN A 75 0.75 -8.51 7.13
CA ASN A 75 0.33 -9.77 7.75
C ASN A 75 -0.75 -9.57 8.83
N ALA A 76 -0.70 -8.46 9.56
CA ALA A 76 -1.68 -8.15 10.61
C ALA A 76 -3.01 -7.64 10.03
N VAL A 77 -2.95 -6.79 9.00
CA VAL A 77 -4.14 -6.12 8.43
C VAL A 77 -4.79 -6.94 7.31
N TYR A 78 -4.00 -7.68 6.53
CA TYR A 78 -4.44 -8.48 5.39
C TYR A 78 -3.98 -9.95 5.52
N PRO A 79 -4.35 -10.68 6.59
CA PRO A 79 -3.82 -12.01 6.85
C PRO A 79 -4.12 -12.97 5.69
N ASN A 80 -3.07 -13.50 5.06
CA ASN A 80 -3.12 -14.37 3.87
C ASN A 80 -3.78 -13.75 2.62
N CYS A 81 -4.08 -12.44 2.64
CA CYS A 81 -4.75 -11.70 1.57
C CYS A 81 -3.85 -10.57 1.03
N TRP A 82 -2.54 -10.79 0.92
CA TRP A 82 -1.65 -9.83 0.27
C TRP A 82 -0.56 -10.52 -0.55
N ILE A 83 -0.17 -9.92 -1.68
CA ILE A 83 0.84 -10.45 -2.60
C ILE A 83 1.98 -9.43 -2.71
N GLY A 84 3.20 -9.92 -2.50
CA GLY A 84 4.42 -9.12 -2.61
C GLY A 84 5.69 -9.97 -2.47
N ARG A 85 6.86 -9.34 -2.57
CA ARG A 85 8.14 -10.06 -2.42
C ARG A 85 8.31 -10.52 -0.97
N ARG A 86 8.49 -11.82 -0.73
CA ARG A 86 8.54 -12.48 0.60
C ARG A 86 7.23 -12.37 1.43
N GLY A 87 6.09 -12.20 0.77
CA GLY A 87 4.74 -12.40 1.34
C GLY A 87 4.14 -13.75 0.94
N PRO A 88 2.88 -14.07 1.34
CA PRO A 88 2.25 -15.32 0.95
C PRO A 88 2.20 -15.41 -0.57
N GLN A 89 2.85 -16.45 -1.08
CA GLN A 89 2.79 -16.85 -2.48
C GLN A 89 1.57 -17.75 -2.64
N LEU A 90 0.80 -17.52 -3.70
CA LEU A 90 -0.18 -18.49 -4.18
C LEU A 90 0.49 -19.86 -4.41
#